data_AF-A0A955PYL2-F1
#
_entry.id   AF-A0A955PYL2-F1
#
_cell.length_a   1.000
_cell.length_b   1.000
_cell.length_c   1.000
_cell.angle_alpha   90.00
_cell.angle_beta   90.00
_cell.angle_gamma   90.00
#
_symmetry.space_group_name_H-M   'P 1'
#
loop_
_entity.id
_entity.type
_entity.pdbx_description
1 polymer ?
#
loop_
_entity_poly.entity_id
_entity_poly.type
_entity_poly.pdbx_seq_one_letter_code
_entity_poly.pdbx_strand_id
1 'polypeptide(L)'
;MTESILRSNNQIEVDEPVITLKRKAFGMRGETMRLSIWVILCLAVGLGGCAGKSKSTKPQDGMETGPDIQIAEFEDGLNADVEGNENEFFDPFDESGDSQNKDYDPFEPVNSAVFEFNYRLDKYVVKPAAKVYNFFIPPDVQQSFSNVFQNIRFVPRLLNNIFQAKFQGAGIELSRFLINSTLGVGGLFDPAGIMFKLETPQEDLGQTLGTYGVPPGPFLMIPL
;
A
#
# COMPACT_ATOMS: atom_id res chain seq x y z
N MET A 1 51.94 26.70 -67.67
CA MET A 1 53.01 25.90 -67.05
C MET A 1 53.09 26.32 -65.60
N THR A 2 52.79 25.38 -64.71
CA THR A 2 53.20 25.35 -63.29
C THR A 2 52.52 26.39 -62.38
N GLU A 3 51.42 26.03 -61.71
CA GLU A 3 51.34 25.31 -60.41
C GLU A 3 51.90 26.08 -59.22
N SER A 4 51.27 25.82 -58.08
CA SER A 4 51.78 25.96 -56.72
C SER A 4 51.72 27.32 -55.99
N ILE A 5 50.70 27.39 -55.11
CA ILE A 5 50.77 27.84 -53.71
C ILE A 5 50.57 29.35 -53.47
N LEU A 6 49.30 29.74 -53.34
CA LEU A 6 48.89 30.74 -52.35
C LEU A 6 47.98 30.05 -51.34
N ARG A 7 48.62 29.53 -50.29
CA ARG A 7 47.96 28.99 -49.11
C ARG A 7 47.78 30.13 -48.12
N SER A 8 46.54 30.26 -47.64
CA SER A 8 46.17 30.72 -46.31
C SER A 8 46.17 32.23 -46.07
N ASN A 9 45.00 32.85 -46.24
CA ASN A 9 44.55 33.86 -45.30
C ASN A 9 43.03 33.81 -45.13
N ASN A 10 42.62 33.75 -43.86
CA ASN A 10 41.42 34.34 -43.30
C ASN A 10 40.01 34.00 -43.83
N GLN A 11 39.29 33.27 -42.96
CA GLN A 11 38.00 33.64 -42.35
C GLN A 11 36.69 33.56 -43.16
N ILE A 12 35.83 32.69 -42.62
CA ILE A 12 34.39 32.81 -42.38
C ILE A 12 33.51 32.80 -43.63
N GLU A 13 32.99 31.61 -43.91
CA GLU A 13 31.69 31.46 -44.56
C GLU A 13 30.81 30.53 -43.72
N VAL A 14 29.58 30.97 -43.58
CA VAL A 14 28.50 30.47 -42.73
C VAL A 14 27.90 29.25 -43.41
N ASP A 15 27.77 28.11 -42.72
CA ASP A 15 26.85 27.06 -43.16
C ASP A 15 26.44 26.16 -41.98
N GLU A 16 25.13 26.07 -41.76
CA GLU A 16 24.54 25.05 -40.87
C GLU A 16 24.86 23.64 -41.40
N PRO A 17 25.06 22.67 -40.50
CA PRO A 17 24.58 21.33 -40.80
C PRO A 17 23.66 20.82 -39.70
N VAL A 18 22.37 20.79 -40.05
CA VAL A 18 21.35 19.81 -39.65
C VAL A 18 22.02 18.56 -39.06
N ILE A 19 21.89 18.37 -37.75
CA ILE A 19 22.38 17.18 -37.07
C ILE A 19 21.45 16.02 -37.43
N THR A 20 21.83 15.34 -38.50
CA THR A 20 21.24 14.11 -39.02
C THR A 20 21.33 13.02 -37.95
N LEU A 21 20.18 12.68 -37.35
CA LEU A 21 20.04 11.53 -36.46
C LEU A 21 20.42 10.25 -37.23
N LYS A 22 21.64 9.78 -37.00
CA LYS A 22 22.07 8.44 -37.39
C LYS A 22 21.20 7.43 -36.63
N ARG A 23 20.17 6.89 -37.28
CA ARG A 23 19.50 5.65 -36.84
C ARG A 23 20.56 4.54 -36.80
N LYS A 24 21.11 4.28 -35.62
CA LYS A 24 21.80 3.01 -35.35
C LYS A 24 20.70 1.95 -35.27
N ALA A 25 20.41 1.34 -36.42
CA ALA A 25 19.68 0.08 -36.45
C ALA A 25 20.50 -0.94 -35.65
N PHE A 26 20.05 -1.22 -34.42
CA PHE A 26 20.60 -2.26 -33.57
C PHE A 26 20.19 -3.60 -34.18
N GLY A 27 21.06 -4.14 -35.03
CA GLY A 27 20.91 -5.47 -35.60
C GLY A 27 20.92 -6.51 -34.48
N MET A 28 19.73 -6.93 -34.04
CA MET A 28 19.57 -7.99 -33.06
C MET A 28 19.99 -9.33 -33.70
N ARG A 29 21.15 -9.83 -33.27
CA ARG A 29 21.62 -11.20 -33.51
C ARG A 29 20.53 -12.17 -33.03
N GLY A 30 20.15 -13.14 -33.87
CA GLY A 30 18.97 -14.00 -33.71
C GLY A 30 18.85 -14.79 -32.39
N GLU A 31 19.87 -14.82 -31.54
CA GLU A 31 19.79 -15.41 -30.19
C GLU A 31 19.03 -14.53 -29.20
N THR A 32 19.14 -13.20 -29.31
CA THR A 32 18.39 -12.25 -28.46
C THR A 32 16.90 -12.24 -28.77
N MET A 33 16.54 -12.53 -30.03
CA MET A 33 15.15 -12.66 -30.46
C MET A 33 14.49 -13.93 -29.93
N ARG A 34 15.26 -15.02 -29.78
CA ARG A 34 14.77 -16.28 -29.18
C ARG A 34 14.53 -16.10 -27.69
N LEU A 35 15.46 -15.46 -26.98
CA LEU A 35 15.32 -15.17 -25.55
C LEU A 35 14.14 -14.23 -25.28
N SER A 36 13.94 -13.17 -26.06
CA SER A 36 12.78 -12.29 -25.89
C SER A 36 11.46 -12.97 -26.24
N ILE A 37 11.43 -13.85 -27.25
CA ILE A 37 10.25 -14.67 -27.55
C ILE A 37 9.95 -15.62 -26.38
N TRP A 38 10.94 -16.30 -25.80
CA TRP A 38 10.73 -17.17 -24.64
C TRP A 38 10.32 -16.40 -23.39
N VAL A 39 10.87 -15.19 -23.16
CA VAL A 39 10.46 -14.31 -22.06
C VAL A 39 9.01 -13.83 -22.24
N ILE A 40 8.62 -13.42 -23.46
CA ILE A 40 7.24 -13.03 -23.77
C ILE A 40 6.28 -14.23 -23.69
N LEU A 41 6.71 -15.42 -24.13
CA LEU A 41 5.93 -16.65 -24.06
C LEU A 41 5.75 -17.11 -22.60
N CYS A 42 6.78 -16.99 -21.75
CA CYS A 42 6.66 -17.24 -20.31
C CYS A 42 5.74 -16.21 -19.63
N LEU A 43 5.78 -14.95 -20.05
CA LEU A 43 4.86 -13.92 -19.56
C LEU A 43 3.40 -14.19 -19.97
N ALA A 44 3.18 -14.74 -21.17
CA ALA A 44 1.85 -15.07 -21.70
C ALA A 44 1.28 -16.37 -21.11
N VAL A 45 2.12 -17.38 -20.83
CA VAL A 45 1.68 -18.65 -20.23
C VAL A 45 1.38 -18.49 -18.73
N GLY A 46 1.91 -17.46 -18.06
CA GLY A 46 1.57 -17.11 -16.67
C GLY A 46 0.17 -16.53 -16.45
N LEU A 47 -0.55 -16.16 -17.52
CA LEU A 47 -1.92 -15.61 -17.44
C LEU A 47 -3.01 -16.64 -17.81
N GLY A 48 -2.63 -17.88 -18.11
CA GLY A 48 -3.55 -18.98 -18.44
C GLY A 48 -3.95 -19.81 -17.22
N GLY A 49 -4.55 -19.18 -16.20
CA GLY A 49 -5.05 -19.86 -14.98
C GLY A 49 -6.56 -19.75 -14.84
N CYS A 50 -7.27 -20.79 -15.31
CA CYS A 50 -8.66 -21.20 -15.10
C CYS A 50 -9.71 -20.20 -14.57
N ALA A 51 -10.66 -19.86 -15.44
CA ALA A 51 -11.95 -19.28 -15.09
C ALA A 51 -12.79 -20.22 -14.21
N GLY A 52 -12.83 -19.97 -12.90
CA GLY A 52 -13.83 -20.52 -11.99
C GLY A 52 -15.08 -19.65 -12.00
N LYS A 53 -16.23 -20.21 -12.39
CA LYS A 53 -17.54 -19.57 -12.21
C LYS A 53 -17.81 -19.41 -10.71
N SER A 54 -17.66 -18.19 -10.19
CA SER A 54 -18.18 -17.84 -8.87
C SER A 54 -19.71 -17.82 -8.92
N LYS A 55 -20.35 -18.68 -8.13
CA LYS A 55 -21.78 -18.56 -7.85
C LYS A 55 -21.94 -17.32 -6.98
N SER A 56 -22.59 -16.30 -7.54
CA SER A 56 -23.13 -15.16 -6.80
C SER A 56 -24.13 -15.68 -5.77
N THR A 57 -23.71 -15.73 -4.51
CA THR A 57 -24.63 -15.85 -3.38
C THR A 57 -25.39 -14.54 -3.31
N LYS A 58 -26.72 -14.62 -3.43
CA LYS A 58 -27.63 -13.47 -3.36
C LYS A 58 -27.31 -12.61 -2.12
N PRO A 59 -27.40 -11.28 -2.25
CA PRO A 59 -27.51 -10.41 -1.08
C PRO A 59 -28.70 -10.87 -0.23
N GLN A 60 -28.50 -10.99 1.08
CA GLN A 60 -29.63 -11.00 2.00
C GLN A 60 -30.31 -9.63 1.86
N ASP A 61 -31.46 -9.67 1.22
CA ASP A 61 -32.46 -8.62 1.17
C ASP A 61 -32.96 -8.37 2.60
N GLY A 62 -32.77 -7.14 3.08
CA GLY A 62 -33.16 -6.74 4.43
C GLY A 62 -32.23 -5.71 5.07
N MET A 63 -31.98 -4.57 4.42
CA MET A 63 -31.79 -3.31 5.15
C MET A 63 -32.18 -2.17 4.21
N GLU A 64 -33.14 -1.37 4.64
CA GLU A 64 -33.80 -0.34 3.87
C GLU A 64 -32.87 0.79 3.42
N THR A 65 -33.30 1.44 2.34
CA THR A 65 -32.64 2.54 1.63
C THR A 65 -32.51 3.82 2.46
N GLY A 66 -31.27 4.30 2.59
CA GLY A 66 -30.89 5.71 2.74
C GLY A 66 -31.10 6.37 4.12
N PRO A 67 -30.32 7.41 4.47
CA PRO A 67 -30.00 8.49 3.53
C PRO A 67 -28.51 8.69 3.25
N ASP A 68 -28.28 9.41 2.15
CA ASP A 68 -27.01 9.91 1.65
C ASP A 68 -26.12 10.51 2.73
N ILE A 69 -24.81 10.25 2.63
CA ILE A 69 -23.79 11.01 3.34
C ILE A 69 -23.79 12.42 2.76
N GLN A 70 -24.62 13.28 3.33
CA GLN A 70 -24.40 14.71 3.27
C GLN A 70 -23.12 14.98 4.06
N ILE A 71 -22.10 15.50 3.38
CA ILE A 71 -20.97 16.13 4.05
C ILE A 71 -21.57 17.35 4.76
N ALA A 72 -21.95 17.18 6.02
CA ALA A 72 -22.25 18.30 6.88
C ALA A 72 -20.93 19.05 7.07
N GLU A 73 -20.88 20.27 6.54
CA GLU A 73 -19.96 21.30 7.00
C GLU A 73 -19.93 21.25 8.53
N PHE A 74 -18.73 21.06 9.09
CA PHE A 74 -18.48 21.37 10.49
C PHE A 74 -18.54 22.89 10.61
N GLU A 75 -19.76 23.43 10.63
CA GLU A 75 -19.99 24.80 11.03
C GLU A 75 -19.70 24.92 12.52
N ASP A 76 -18.89 25.94 12.77
CA ASP A 76 -18.47 26.46 14.05
C ASP A 76 -19.69 26.83 14.91
N GLY A 77 -19.78 26.25 16.11
CA GLY A 77 -20.54 26.81 17.22
C GLY A 77 -21.94 26.24 17.47
N LEU A 78 -22.04 25.34 18.46
CA LEU A 78 -22.95 25.58 19.59
C LEU A 78 -22.57 24.72 20.81
N ASN A 79 -21.91 25.35 21.78
CA ASN A 79 -22.08 25.22 23.23
C ASN A 79 -22.75 23.92 23.72
N ALA A 80 -21.94 22.89 23.93
CA ALA A 80 -22.15 22.00 25.06
C ALA A 80 -21.27 22.56 26.18
N ASP A 81 -21.93 22.92 27.28
CA ASP A 81 -21.30 23.34 28.53
C ASP A 81 -20.59 22.12 29.12
N VAL A 82 -19.49 21.70 28.51
CA VAL A 82 -18.53 20.80 29.12
C VAL A 82 -17.59 21.73 29.88
N GLU A 83 -18.05 22.21 31.03
CA GLU A 83 -17.17 22.34 32.20
C GLU A 83 -16.71 20.93 32.59
N GLY A 84 -15.99 20.27 31.68
CA GLY A 84 -15.29 19.04 31.93
C GLY A 84 -14.09 19.46 32.75
N ASN A 85 -14.20 19.26 34.04
CA ASN A 85 -13.05 19.16 34.92
C ASN A 85 -11.99 18.34 34.18
N GLU A 86 -10.84 18.94 33.86
CA GLU A 86 -9.70 18.29 33.20
C GLU A 86 -9.14 17.08 33.98
N ASN A 87 -9.71 16.82 35.16
CA ASN A 87 -9.45 15.69 36.03
C ASN A 87 -10.51 14.57 35.96
N GLU A 88 -11.52 14.67 35.09
CA GLU A 88 -12.44 13.54 34.83
C GLU A 88 -11.75 12.52 33.92
N PHE A 89 -11.62 11.30 34.44
CA PHE A 89 -11.12 10.15 33.73
C PHE A 89 -12.02 9.88 32.52
N PHE A 90 -11.55 10.20 31.31
CA PHE A 90 -12.25 9.88 30.08
C PHE A 90 -12.14 8.37 29.86
N ASP A 91 -13.22 7.66 30.16
CA ASP A 91 -13.34 6.23 29.86
C ASP A 91 -14.03 6.05 28.50
N PRO A 92 -13.30 5.69 27.43
CA PRO A 92 -13.92 5.42 26.13
C PRO A 92 -14.72 4.11 26.11
N PHE A 93 -14.64 3.30 27.17
CA PHE A 93 -15.33 2.01 27.28
C PHE A 93 -16.58 2.10 28.17
N ASP A 94 -16.78 3.22 28.88
CA ASP A 94 -18.04 3.49 29.58
C ASP A 94 -19.08 3.99 28.57
N GLU A 95 -19.81 3.06 27.95
CA GLU A 95 -20.93 3.39 27.07
C GLU A 95 -22.06 4.07 27.86
N SER A 96 -22.05 5.40 27.89
CA SER A 96 -23.18 6.21 28.29
C SER A 96 -24.28 6.16 27.21
N GLY A 97 -25.03 5.05 27.17
CA GLY A 97 -26.36 5.00 26.56
C GLY A 97 -26.58 4.03 25.39
N ASP A 98 -26.46 2.72 25.62
CA ASP A 98 -27.52 1.75 25.26
C ASP A 98 -27.27 0.43 26.01
N SER A 99 -28.31 -0.18 26.60
CA SER A 99 -28.18 -1.29 27.56
C SER A 99 -28.59 -2.65 27.00
N GLN A 100 -28.48 -2.88 25.69
CA GLN A 100 -28.99 -4.11 25.07
C GLN A 100 -27.97 -4.89 24.23
N ASN A 101 -26.72 -4.93 24.67
CA ASN A 101 -25.78 -6.07 24.62
C ASN A 101 -24.40 -5.52 24.98
N LYS A 102 -24.10 -5.42 26.28
CA LYS A 102 -22.71 -5.23 26.69
C LYS A 102 -21.97 -6.52 26.40
N ASP A 103 -21.15 -6.54 25.35
CA ASP A 103 -20.12 -7.55 25.20
C ASP A 103 -19.23 -7.43 26.45
N TYR A 104 -19.45 -8.33 27.40
CA TYR A 104 -18.79 -8.29 28.69
C TYR A 104 -17.29 -8.50 28.50
N ASP A 105 -16.51 -7.42 28.64
CA ASP A 105 -15.05 -7.46 28.64
C ASP A 105 -14.54 -7.68 30.08
N PRO A 106 -13.98 -8.86 30.41
CA PRO A 106 -13.43 -9.12 31.74
C PRO A 106 -12.27 -8.21 32.14
N PHE A 107 -11.61 -7.56 31.17
CA PHE A 107 -10.41 -6.76 31.37
C PHE A 107 -10.64 -5.26 31.21
N GLU A 108 -11.90 -4.81 31.17
CA GLU A 108 -12.27 -3.39 31.09
C GLU A 108 -11.45 -2.46 32.01
N PRO A 109 -11.31 -2.71 33.34
CA PRO A 109 -10.58 -1.77 34.19
C PRO A 109 -9.09 -1.67 33.87
N VAL A 110 -8.50 -2.75 33.33
CA VAL A 110 -7.11 -2.77 32.87
C VAL A 110 -6.99 -2.07 31.52
N ASN A 111 -7.93 -2.35 30.60
CA ASN A 111 -7.97 -1.78 29.27
C ASN A 111 -8.19 -0.26 29.31
N SER A 112 -9.10 0.25 30.14
CA SER A 112 -9.33 1.69 30.36
C SER A 112 -8.09 2.39 30.91
N ALA A 113 -7.43 1.81 31.92
CA ALA A 113 -6.23 2.41 32.50
C ALA A 113 -5.04 2.46 31.51
N VAL A 114 -4.83 1.38 30.76
CA VAL A 114 -3.79 1.32 29.72
C VAL A 114 -4.13 2.26 28.56
N PHE A 115 -5.40 2.40 28.20
CA PHE A 115 -5.85 3.37 27.20
C PHE A 115 -5.48 4.78 27.60
N GLU A 116 -5.78 5.18 28.84
CA GLU A 116 -5.47 6.53 29.30
C GLU A 116 -3.95 6.80 29.25
N PHE A 117 -3.14 5.82 29.65
CA PHE A 117 -1.69 5.90 29.52
C PHE A 117 -1.26 6.10 28.06
N ASN A 118 -1.75 5.27 27.14
CA ASN A 118 -1.44 5.35 25.71
C ASN A 118 -1.92 6.68 25.10
N TYR A 119 -3.09 7.17 25.50
CA TYR A 119 -3.65 8.43 25.04
C TYR A 119 -2.78 9.63 25.46
N ARG A 120 -2.35 9.66 26.73
CA ARG A 120 -1.45 10.70 27.24
C ARG A 120 -0.09 10.63 26.53
N LEU A 121 0.48 9.43 26.39
CA LEU A 121 1.73 9.20 25.67
C LEU A 121 1.62 9.67 24.21
N ASP A 122 0.52 9.35 23.53
CA ASP A 122 0.28 9.77 22.16
C ASP A 122 0.17 11.30 22.04
N LYS A 123 -0.60 11.94 22.93
CA LYS A 123 -0.80 13.39 22.94
C LYS A 123 0.50 14.17 23.16
N TYR A 124 1.34 13.72 24.09
CA TYR A 124 2.53 14.47 24.53
C TYR A 124 3.83 14.05 23.87
N VAL A 125 3.93 12.80 23.37
CA VAL A 125 5.18 12.26 22.83
C VAL A 125 5.02 11.84 21.36
N VAL A 126 4.08 10.94 21.06
CA VAL A 126 3.98 10.34 19.71
C VAL A 126 3.53 11.35 18.66
N LYS A 127 2.42 12.06 18.88
CA LYS A 127 1.91 13.09 17.96
C LYS A 127 2.92 14.20 17.65
N PRO A 128 3.57 14.85 18.64
CA PRO A 128 4.57 15.87 18.33
C PRO A 128 5.77 15.28 17.59
N ALA A 129 6.24 14.07 17.93
CA ALA A 129 7.30 13.39 17.19
C ALA A 129 6.89 13.09 15.74
N ALA A 130 5.66 12.63 15.51
CA ALA A 130 5.12 12.38 14.17
C ALA A 130 4.99 13.67 13.34
N LYS A 131 4.59 14.79 13.96
CA LYS A 131 4.58 16.11 13.28
C LYS A 131 5.98 16.51 12.84
N VAL A 132 6.98 16.33 13.69
CA VAL A 132 8.38 16.60 13.36
C VAL A 132 8.86 15.70 12.22
N TYR A 133 8.57 14.40 12.28
CA TYR A 133 8.88 13.45 11.20
C TYR A 133 8.26 13.88 9.86
N ASN A 134 6.96 14.21 9.86
CA ASN A 134 6.24 14.66 8.68
C ASN A 134 6.75 16.01 8.15
N PHE A 135 7.29 16.86 9.02
CA PHE A 135 7.90 18.12 8.62
C PHE A 135 9.25 17.92 7.93
N PHE A 136 10.08 16.98 8.40
CA PHE A 136 11.42 16.76 7.85
C PHE A 136 11.45 15.83 6.65
N ILE A 137 10.56 14.83 6.57
CA ILE A 137 10.60 13.81 5.52
C ILE A 137 9.56 14.09 4.44
N PRO A 138 9.96 14.25 3.16
CA PRO A 138 9.03 14.45 2.05
C PRO A 138 8.07 13.26 1.85
N PRO A 139 6.83 13.50 1.37
CA PRO A 139 5.84 12.45 1.15
C PRO A 139 6.33 11.27 0.30
N ASP A 140 7.12 11.53 -0.74
CA ASP A 140 7.65 10.49 -1.62
C ASP A 140 8.55 9.49 -0.88
N VAL A 141 9.39 10.00 0.02
CA VAL A 141 10.29 9.16 0.82
C VAL A 141 9.50 8.34 1.84
N GLN A 142 8.47 8.94 2.46
CA GLN A 142 7.57 8.23 3.37
C GLN A 142 6.84 7.09 2.64
N GLN A 143 6.37 7.37 1.42
CA GLN A 143 5.72 6.37 0.59
C GLN A 143 6.67 5.22 0.23
N SER A 144 7.94 5.53 -0.09
CA SER A 144 8.93 4.49 -0.35
C SER A 144 9.18 3.59 0.84
N PHE A 145 9.27 4.14 2.06
CA PHE A 145 9.35 3.32 3.27
C PHE A 145 8.11 2.45 3.47
N SER A 146 6.91 3.03 3.28
CA SER A 146 5.65 2.29 3.34
C SER A 146 5.64 1.09 2.37
N ASN A 147 6.07 1.30 1.12
CA ASN A 147 6.17 0.26 0.11
C ASN A 147 7.15 -0.86 0.53
N VAL A 148 8.32 -0.51 1.07
CA VAL A 148 9.29 -1.49 1.55
C VAL A 148 8.70 -2.33 2.69
N PHE A 149 8.03 -1.71 3.67
CA PHE A 149 7.38 -2.44 4.76
C PHE A 149 6.26 -3.35 4.25
N GLN A 150 5.48 -2.91 3.27
CA GLN A 150 4.46 -3.74 2.63
C GLN A 150 5.07 -4.94 1.89
N ASN A 151 6.23 -4.75 1.25
CA ASN A 151 7.00 -5.80 0.57
C ASN A 151 7.61 -6.79 1.58
N ILE A 152 8.10 -6.34 2.73
CA ILE A 152 8.60 -7.25 3.79
C ILE A 152 7.46 -8.08 4.40
N ARG A 153 6.29 -7.45 4.60
CA ARG A 153 5.08 -8.12 5.11
C ARG A 153 4.49 -9.14 4.11
N PHE A 154 5.04 -9.28 2.90
CA PHE A 154 4.67 -10.34 1.96
C PHE A 154 4.83 -11.74 2.56
N VAL A 155 5.94 -12.01 3.26
CA VAL A 155 6.27 -13.35 3.76
C VAL A 155 5.16 -13.93 4.64
N PRO A 156 4.70 -13.26 5.72
CA PRO A 156 3.61 -13.79 6.52
C PRO A 156 2.31 -13.94 5.73
N ARG A 157 1.98 -13.00 4.82
CA ARG A 157 0.77 -13.09 3.98
C ARG A 157 0.81 -14.28 3.01
N LEU A 158 1.97 -14.57 2.42
CA LEU A 158 2.17 -15.74 1.56
C LEU A 158 1.95 -17.03 2.34
N LEU A 159 2.55 -17.14 3.54
CA LEU A 159 2.39 -18.32 4.39
C LEU A 159 0.93 -18.53 4.81
N ASN A 160 0.22 -17.47 5.15
CA ASN A 160 -1.21 -17.53 5.49
C ASN A 160 -2.06 -17.99 4.31
N ASN A 161 -1.81 -17.45 3.10
CA ASN A 161 -2.48 -17.92 1.89
C ASN A 161 -2.24 -19.42 1.65
N ILE A 162 -1.02 -19.90 1.87
CA ILE A 162 -0.69 -21.33 1.75
C ILE A 162 -1.42 -22.16 2.81
N PHE A 163 -1.44 -21.72 4.07
CA PHE A 163 -2.15 -22.43 5.15
C PHE A 163 -3.65 -22.48 4.93
N GLN A 164 -4.25 -21.43 4.36
CA GLN A 164 -5.65 -21.41 3.98
C GLN A 164 -5.94 -22.11 2.62
N ALA A 165 -4.94 -22.75 2.00
CA ALA A 165 -5.02 -23.38 0.68
C ALA A 165 -5.48 -22.44 -0.46
N LYS A 166 -5.27 -21.12 -0.31
CA LYS A 166 -5.58 -20.07 -1.29
C LYS A 166 -4.43 -19.86 -2.27
N PHE A 167 -4.22 -20.83 -3.17
CA PHE A 167 -3.11 -20.77 -4.15
C PHE A 167 -3.17 -19.57 -5.11
N GLN A 168 -4.37 -19.11 -5.47
CA GLN A 168 -4.53 -17.93 -6.32
C GLN A 168 -4.03 -16.66 -5.62
N GLY A 169 -4.39 -16.46 -4.35
CA GLY A 169 -3.90 -15.34 -3.53
C GLY A 169 -2.38 -15.39 -3.33
N ALA A 170 -1.85 -16.59 -3.03
CA ALA A 170 -0.40 -16.80 -2.91
C ALA A 170 0.36 -16.43 -4.20
N GLY A 171 -0.17 -16.80 -5.37
CA GLY A 171 0.44 -16.47 -6.66
C GLY A 171 0.45 -14.97 -6.96
N ILE A 172 -0.62 -14.25 -6.59
CA ILE A 172 -0.71 -12.80 -6.73
C ILE A 172 0.31 -12.11 -5.82
N GLU A 173 0.37 -12.49 -4.55
CA GLU A 173 1.36 -11.98 -3.58
C GLU A 173 2.79 -12.21 -4.07
N LEU A 174 3.09 -13.41 -4.56
CA LEU A 174 4.43 -13.75 -5.05
C LEU A 174 4.79 -12.92 -6.28
N SER A 175 3.84 -12.74 -7.19
CA SER A 175 4.02 -11.90 -8.38
C SER A 175 4.29 -10.44 -7.99
N ARG A 176 3.54 -9.89 -7.03
CA ARG A 176 3.75 -8.53 -6.50
C ARG A 176 5.14 -8.39 -5.89
N PHE A 177 5.55 -9.33 -5.04
CA PHE A 177 6.88 -9.33 -4.42
C PHE A 177 8.00 -9.36 -5.46
N LEU A 178 7.90 -10.24 -6.46
CA LEU A 178 8.90 -10.35 -7.52
C LEU A 178 8.98 -9.07 -8.37
N ILE A 179 7.84 -8.52 -8.78
CA ILE A 179 7.77 -7.30 -9.57
C ILE A 179 8.30 -6.09 -8.78
N ASN A 180 7.90 -5.94 -7.52
CA ASN A 180 8.33 -4.82 -6.69
C ASN A 180 9.80 -4.95 -6.29
N SER A 181 10.31 -6.16 -6.08
CA SER A 181 11.73 -6.37 -5.77
C SER A 181 12.63 -6.16 -6.99
N THR A 182 12.18 -6.54 -8.19
CA THR A 182 12.97 -6.41 -9.43
C THR A 182 12.85 -5.04 -10.09
N LEU A 183 11.62 -4.59 -10.40
CA LEU A 183 11.35 -3.33 -11.08
C LEU A 183 11.18 -2.15 -10.12
N GLY A 184 10.79 -2.41 -8.87
CA GLY A 184 10.60 -1.40 -7.84
C GLY A 184 11.83 -1.11 -6.99
N VAL A 185 13.03 -1.51 -7.43
CA VAL A 185 14.31 -1.31 -6.73
C VAL A 185 14.24 -1.83 -5.29
N GLY A 186 13.97 -3.13 -5.12
CA GLY A 186 13.88 -3.75 -3.80
C GLY A 186 12.59 -3.42 -3.02
N GLY A 187 11.54 -2.93 -3.70
CA GLY A 187 10.26 -2.58 -3.09
C GLY A 187 10.13 -1.12 -2.64
N LEU A 188 11.06 -0.24 -3.02
CA LEU A 188 10.92 1.21 -2.82
C LEU A 188 9.75 1.81 -3.61
N PHE A 189 9.45 1.23 -4.77
CA PHE A 189 8.31 1.59 -5.61
C PHE A 189 7.35 0.40 -5.75
N ASP A 190 6.06 0.68 -5.99
CA ASP A 190 5.02 -0.34 -6.25
C ASP A 190 4.58 -0.38 -7.74
N PRO A 191 5.44 -0.82 -8.67
CA PRO A 191 5.03 -1.04 -10.05
C PRO A 191 3.96 -2.14 -10.18
N ALA A 192 3.89 -3.11 -9.26
CA ALA A 192 2.89 -4.18 -9.31
C ALA A 192 1.45 -3.67 -9.14
N GLY A 193 1.23 -2.73 -8.22
CA GLY A 193 -0.08 -2.09 -8.03
C GLY A 193 -0.43 -1.13 -9.17
N ILE A 194 0.52 -0.31 -9.59
CA ILE A 194 0.26 0.79 -10.54
C ILE A 194 0.15 0.29 -11.99
N MET A 195 1.05 -0.59 -12.41
CA MET A 195 1.14 -1.04 -13.81
C MET A 195 0.34 -2.32 -14.07
N PHE A 196 0.33 -3.25 -13.12
CA PHE A 196 -0.29 -4.57 -13.28
C PHE A 196 -1.62 -4.72 -12.54
N LYS A 197 -2.05 -3.70 -11.78
CA LYS A 197 -3.31 -3.67 -11.01
C LYS A 197 -3.52 -4.92 -10.15
N LEU A 198 -2.45 -5.47 -9.61
CA LEU A 198 -2.52 -6.64 -8.74
C LEU A 198 -3.01 -6.19 -7.37
N GLU A 199 -4.23 -6.56 -6.97
CA GLU A 199 -4.72 -6.30 -5.63
C GLU A 199 -3.99 -7.17 -4.61
N THR A 200 -3.66 -6.63 -3.45
CA THR A 200 -2.97 -7.37 -2.38
C THR A 200 -4.02 -8.12 -1.55
N PRO A 201 -3.99 -9.46 -1.49
CA PRO A 201 -4.79 -10.22 -0.53
C PRO A 201 -4.47 -9.79 0.90
N GLN A 202 -5.46 -9.30 1.64
CA GLN A 202 -5.30 -8.92 3.05
C GLN A 202 -5.41 -10.16 3.94
N GLU A 203 -4.41 -11.05 3.88
CA GLU A 203 -4.43 -12.32 4.61
C GLU A 203 -3.50 -12.28 5.82
N ASP A 204 -4.08 -12.48 7.00
CA ASP A 204 -3.37 -12.46 8.27
C ASP A 204 -3.51 -13.80 9.03
N LEU A 205 -2.76 -13.92 10.13
CA LEU A 205 -2.80 -15.11 10.98
C LEU A 205 -4.14 -15.25 11.69
N GLY A 206 -4.81 -14.15 12.02
CA GLY A 206 -6.12 -14.15 12.67
C GLY A 206 -7.19 -14.79 11.78
N GLN A 207 -7.23 -14.41 10.50
CA GLN A 207 -8.11 -15.00 9.49
C GLN A 207 -7.81 -16.47 9.25
N THR A 208 -6.53 -16.84 9.23
CA THR A 208 -6.12 -18.25 9.13
C THR A 208 -6.66 -19.04 10.33
N LEU A 209 -6.42 -18.57 11.56
CA LEU A 209 -6.90 -19.22 12.79
C LEU A 209 -8.43 -19.26 12.86
N GLY A 210 -9.11 -18.21 12.39
CA GLY A 210 -10.57 -18.19 12.26
C GLY A 210 -11.10 -19.23 11.28
N THR A 211 -10.40 -19.49 10.17
CA THR A 211 -10.74 -20.57 9.22
C THR A 211 -10.63 -21.95 9.86
N TYR A 212 -9.73 -22.12 10.82
CA TYR A 212 -9.59 -23.35 11.63
C TYR A 212 -10.52 -23.40 12.85
N GLY A 213 -11.42 -22.41 13.03
CA GLY A 213 -12.42 -22.40 14.10
C GLY A 213 -11.91 -21.92 15.45
N VAL A 214 -10.77 -21.21 15.51
CA VAL A 214 -10.32 -20.57 16.76
C VAL A 214 -11.15 -19.31 16.99
N PRO A 215 -11.91 -19.21 18.10
CA PRO A 215 -12.68 -18.01 18.41
C PRO A 215 -11.74 -16.85 18.80
N PRO A 216 -12.14 -15.59 18.56
CA PRO A 216 -11.42 -14.45 19.09
C PRO A 216 -11.42 -14.51 20.63
N GLY A 217 -10.25 -14.27 21.23
CA GLY A 217 -10.12 -14.14 22.69
C GLY A 217 -10.69 -12.81 23.20
N PRO A 218 -10.71 -12.62 24.53
CA PRO A 218 -11.09 -11.34 25.12
C PRO A 218 -10.16 -10.22 24.64
N PHE A 219 -10.71 -9.02 24.53
CA PHE A 219 -9.95 -7.84 24.13
C PHE A 219 -8.92 -7.48 25.22
N LEU A 220 -7.71 -7.10 24.78
CA LEU A 220 -6.65 -6.72 25.68
C LEU A 220 -5.87 -5.55 25.09
N MET A 221 -5.77 -4.47 25.85
CA MET A 221 -4.95 -3.32 25.49
C MET A 221 -3.57 -3.42 26.14
N ILE A 222 -2.54 -3.15 25.33
CA ILE A 222 -1.13 -3.23 25.75
C ILE A 222 -0.57 -1.81 25.81
N PRO A 223 0.24 -1.46 26.84
CA PRO A 223 0.94 -0.19 26.87
C PRO A 223 1.95 -0.08 25.72
N LEU A 224 1.97 1.07 25.06
CA LEU A 224 2.89 1.42 23.96
C LEU A 224 4.28 1.83 24.47
#